data_AF-A0A6N6KHW2-F1
#
_entry.id   AF-A0A6N6KHW2-F1
#
_cell.length_a   1.000
_cell.length_b   1.000
_cell.length_c   1.000
_cell.angle_alpha   90.00
_cell.angle_beta   90.00
_cell.angle_gamma   90.00
#
_symmetry.space_group_name_H-M   'P 1'
#
loop_
_entity.id
_entity.type
_entity.pdbx_description
1 polymer ?
#
loop_
_entity_poly.entity_id
_entity_poly.type
_entity_poly.pdbx_seq_one_letter_code
_entity_poly.pdbx_strand_id
1 'polypeptide(L)'
;MKKLFIILSLVLIQQAAFGQFTFQDTKTNQCTEVKDQERTGTCWSFSTVSFLESELLRMGKSSLNLSEMYGVRAIYMDKAQNFLFRQGKANFSQGSLSHDVIRSYKMVGVVPETAYPGFGEGRTSHNHGALERELRNYLKGLISKRTVPEDWRDNVNAILDKHLGKLPETFDYEGKRYTAETFTQTLGLNPDDYVTLTSFTHHPFYSKFILEIPDNYSNGLYYNITLDELVTVTDYAINEGHTVVWDADVSEKFFSHKIGVAVAPADTSVWKDIEMASPVEEMDVDQAYRQQEFENFNTTDDHLMHI
;
A
#
# COMPACT_ATOMS: atom_id res chain seq x y z
N MET A 1 70.03 -28.79 -26.93
CA MET A 1 69.95 -27.42 -26.37
C MET A 1 68.74 -26.71 -26.97
N LYS A 2 67.81 -26.22 -26.13
CA LYS A 2 67.04 -24.96 -26.30
C LYS A 2 66.28 -24.79 -27.64
N LYS A 3 64.93 -24.76 -27.71
CA LYS A 3 63.99 -23.98 -26.89
C LYS A 3 62.56 -24.48 -27.07
N LEU A 4 61.88 -24.53 -25.94
CA LEU A 4 60.45 -24.59 -25.70
C LEU A 4 59.78 -23.31 -26.28
N PHE A 5 58.71 -23.45 -27.06
CA PHE A 5 57.76 -22.36 -27.34
C PHE A 5 56.37 -22.85 -26.93
N ILE A 6 56.03 -22.57 -25.67
CA ILE A 6 54.66 -22.62 -25.17
C ILE A 6 54.05 -21.27 -25.54
N ILE A 7 53.10 -21.28 -26.48
CA ILE A 7 52.22 -20.13 -26.72
C ILE A 7 51.18 -20.16 -25.62
N LEU A 8 51.37 -19.29 -24.62
CA LEU A 8 50.40 -19.04 -23.57
C LEU A 8 49.39 -18.02 -24.12
N SER A 9 48.24 -18.48 -24.59
CA SER A 9 47.10 -17.62 -24.91
C SER A 9 46.53 -17.09 -23.59
N LEU A 10 46.97 -15.90 -23.20
CA LEU A 10 46.35 -15.14 -22.12
C LEU A 10 45.01 -14.61 -22.64
N VAL A 11 43.92 -15.34 -22.36
CA VAL A 11 42.57 -14.80 -22.53
C VAL A 11 42.36 -13.81 -21.40
N LEU A 12 42.58 -12.52 -21.68
CA LEU A 12 42.05 -11.45 -20.86
C LEU A 12 40.52 -11.47 -21.01
N ILE A 13 39.85 -12.13 -20.06
CA ILE A 13 38.45 -11.85 -19.81
C ILE A 13 38.43 -10.49 -19.12
N GLN A 14 38.31 -9.41 -19.90
CA GLN A 14 37.78 -8.17 -19.36
C GLN A 14 36.36 -8.49 -18.91
N GLN A 15 36.17 -8.73 -17.62
CA GLN A 15 34.85 -8.54 -17.03
C GLN A 15 34.55 -7.06 -17.22
N ALA A 16 33.73 -6.73 -18.21
CA ALA A 16 32.99 -5.49 -18.18
C ALA A 16 32.24 -5.52 -16.84
N ALA A 17 32.67 -4.70 -15.89
CA ALA A 17 31.85 -4.36 -14.75
C ALA A 17 30.67 -3.58 -15.32
N PHE A 18 29.63 -4.31 -15.74
CA PHE A 18 28.33 -3.72 -15.98
C PHE A 18 27.93 -3.11 -14.63
N GLY A 19 27.80 -1.79 -14.60
CA GLY A 19 27.47 -1.06 -13.38
C GLY A 19 26.17 -1.63 -12.84
N GLN A 20 26.23 -2.22 -11.66
CA GLN A 20 25.07 -2.62 -10.88
C GLN A 20 24.80 -1.50 -9.88
N PHE A 21 23.55 -1.07 -9.73
CA PHE A 21 23.16 -0.16 -8.67
C PHE A 21 23.76 -0.63 -7.34
N THR A 22 24.57 0.24 -6.74
CA THR A 22 25.14 0.02 -5.41
C THR A 22 24.56 1.10 -4.52
N PHE A 23 23.71 0.68 -3.58
CA PHE A 23 23.07 1.58 -2.63
C PHE A 23 23.86 1.62 -1.32
N GLN A 24 23.94 2.81 -0.73
CA GLN A 24 24.44 3.02 0.62
C GLN A 24 23.38 3.80 1.38
N ASP A 25 22.85 3.20 2.43
CA ASP A 25 21.87 3.86 3.28
C ASP A 25 22.50 5.10 3.94
N THR A 26 21.86 6.25 3.77
CA THR A 26 22.23 7.50 4.44
C THR A 26 21.46 7.69 5.75
N LYS A 27 20.23 7.17 5.81
CA LYS A 27 19.35 7.14 6.97
C LYS A 27 18.38 5.96 6.82
N THR A 28 18.15 5.24 7.91
CA THR A 28 17.16 4.15 7.98
C THR A 28 16.42 4.28 9.30
N ASN A 29 15.09 4.33 9.23
CA ASN A 29 14.23 4.32 10.41
C ASN A 29 13.73 2.90 10.69
N GLN A 30 13.26 2.65 11.91
CA GLN A 30 12.84 1.30 12.29
C GLN A 30 11.55 0.91 11.59
N CYS A 31 11.53 -0.28 11.00
CA CYS A 31 10.34 -0.93 10.46
C CYS A 31 10.32 -2.41 10.83
N THR A 32 9.15 -3.04 10.64
CA THR A 32 8.95 -4.48 10.82
C THR A 32 9.39 -5.27 9.60
N GLU A 33 9.35 -6.60 9.71
CA GLU A 33 9.69 -7.50 8.60
C GLU A 33 8.77 -7.27 7.38
N VAL A 34 9.33 -7.51 6.18
CA VAL A 34 8.57 -7.46 4.93
C VAL A 34 7.48 -8.53 4.94
N LYS A 35 6.27 -8.12 4.53
CA LYS A 35 5.08 -8.98 4.45
C LYS A 35 4.68 -9.21 2.99
N ASP A 36 3.88 -10.25 2.74
CA ASP A 36 3.40 -10.62 1.41
C ASP A 36 1.87 -10.54 1.33
N GLN A 37 1.34 -9.61 0.52
CA GLN A 37 -0.10 -9.48 0.28
C GLN A 37 -0.67 -10.60 -0.61
N GLU A 38 0.21 -11.43 -1.17
CA GLU A 38 -0.06 -12.51 -2.10
C GLU A 38 -1.01 -12.09 -3.25
N ARG A 39 -2.06 -12.88 -3.53
CA ARG A 39 -2.98 -12.65 -4.65
C ARG A 39 -4.15 -11.77 -4.23
N THR A 40 -3.82 -10.59 -3.74
CA THR A 40 -4.81 -9.57 -3.34
C THR A 40 -4.42 -8.19 -3.84
N GLY A 41 -5.42 -7.30 -3.99
CA GLY A 41 -5.22 -5.87 -4.16
C GLY A 41 -5.30 -5.14 -2.82
N THR A 42 -4.53 -5.55 -1.81
CA THR A 42 -4.60 -4.99 -0.45
C THR A 42 -3.32 -4.28 0.01
N CYS A 43 -2.46 -3.86 -0.94
CA CYS A 43 -1.24 -3.08 -0.68
C CYS A 43 -1.48 -1.90 0.27
N TRP A 44 -2.61 -1.21 0.12
CA TRP A 44 -3.04 -0.12 1.01
C TRP A 44 -3.12 -0.51 2.49
N SER A 45 -3.50 -1.75 2.79
CA SER A 45 -3.54 -2.28 4.15
C SER A 45 -2.14 -2.65 4.61
N PHE A 46 -1.39 -3.42 3.82
CA PHE A 46 -0.04 -3.88 4.17
C PHE A 46 0.95 -2.72 4.39
N SER A 47 0.98 -1.75 3.47
CA SER A 47 1.83 -0.56 3.57
C SER A 47 1.49 0.28 4.80
N THR A 48 0.21 0.56 5.02
CA THR A 48 -0.21 1.42 6.14
C THR A 48 -0.10 0.71 7.48
N VAL A 49 -0.33 -0.60 7.54
CA VAL A 49 -0.08 -1.39 8.75
C VAL A 49 1.41 -1.41 9.07
N SER A 50 2.29 -1.61 8.09
CA SER A 50 3.74 -1.50 8.29
C SER A 50 4.16 -0.11 8.81
N PHE A 51 3.54 0.95 8.29
CA PHE A 51 3.71 2.31 8.82
C PHE A 51 3.25 2.45 10.27
N LEU A 52 2.05 1.95 10.63
CA LEU A 52 1.56 2.00 12.01
C LEU A 52 2.43 1.16 12.98
N GLU A 53 2.94 0.02 12.53
CA GLU A 53 3.91 -0.78 13.29
C GLU A 53 5.22 -0.02 13.52
N SER A 54 5.67 0.75 12.52
CA SER A 54 6.86 1.59 12.61
C SER A 54 6.65 2.79 13.53
N GLU A 55 5.45 3.39 13.52
CA GLU A 55 5.05 4.40 14.50
C GLU A 55 5.06 3.84 15.94
N LEU A 56 4.61 2.60 16.14
CA LEU A 56 4.70 1.94 17.44
C LEU A 56 6.16 1.78 17.89
N LEU A 57 7.06 1.35 17.00
CA LEU A 57 8.49 1.26 17.28
C LEU A 57 9.08 2.63 17.64
N ARG A 58 8.76 3.68 16.87
CA ARG A 58 9.18 5.07 17.12
C ARG A 58 8.68 5.58 18.49
N MET A 59 7.48 5.16 18.91
CA MET A 59 6.90 5.46 20.21
C MET A 59 7.46 4.61 21.37
N GLY A 60 8.47 3.77 21.11
CA GLY A 60 9.13 2.93 22.11
C GLY A 60 8.31 1.69 22.51
N LYS A 61 7.33 1.28 21.70
CA LYS A 61 6.58 0.04 21.89
C LYS A 61 7.37 -1.14 21.33
N SER A 62 7.03 -2.35 21.77
CA SER A 62 7.58 -3.58 21.20
C SER A 62 7.13 -3.77 19.76
N SER A 63 7.96 -4.47 18.97
CA SER A 63 7.59 -4.91 17.63
C SER A 63 6.30 -5.72 17.68
N LEU A 64 5.35 -5.34 16.84
CA LEU A 64 4.03 -5.93 16.78
C LEU A 64 3.74 -6.34 15.34
N ASN A 65 3.07 -7.48 15.17
CA ASN A 65 2.53 -7.91 13.89
C ASN A 65 1.01 -7.76 13.96
N LEU A 66 0.48 -6.68 13.37
CA LEU A 66 -0.94 -6.36 13.31
C LEU A 66 -1.58 -7.07 12.12
N SER A 67 -2.85 -7.44 12.26
CA SER A 67 -3.62 -8.06 11.18
C SER A 67 -4.06 -7.03 10.15
N GLU A 68 -3.52 -7.11 8.93
CA GLU A 68 -4.02 -6.35 7.78
C GLU A 68 -5.47 -6.75 7.46
N MET A 69 -5.76 -8.04 7.58
CA MET A 69 -7.04 -8.60 7.16
C MET A 69 -8.19 -8.18 8.07
N TYR A 70 -7.93 -7.89 9.35
CA TYR A 70 -8.92 -7.36 10.27
C TYR A 70 -9.47 -6.02 9.76
N GLY A 71 -8.57 -5.13 9.36
CA GLY A 71 -8.91 -3.84 8.77
C GLY A 71 -9.57 -3.97 7.40
N VAL A 72 -9.01 -4.82 6.52
CA VAL A 72 -9.55 -5.10 5.17
C VAL A 72 -11.00 -5.57 5.24
N ARG A 73 -11.32 -6.49 6.18
CA ARG A 73 -12.67 -7.02 6.33
C ARG A 73 -13.68 -5.92 6.66
N ALA A 74 -13.32 -4.99 7.55
CA ALA A 74 -14.19 -3.86 7.91
C ALA A 74 -14.39 -2.91 6.72
N ILE A 75 -13.33 -2.64 5.96
CA ILE A 75 -13.40 -1.79 4.76
C ILE A 75 -14.22 -2.44 3.64
N TYR A 76 -14.16 -3.76 3.44
CA TYR A 76 -15.04 -4.42 2.47
C TYR A 76 -16.52 -4.29 2.81
N MET A 77 -16.89 -4.32 4.10
CA MET A 77 -18.27 -4.03 4.53
C MET A 77 -18.64 -2.56 4.29
N ASP A 78 -17.74 -1.62 4.61
CA ASP A 78 -17.97 -0.19 4.40
C ASP A 78 -18.11 0.15 2.89
N LYS A 79 -17.26 -0.44 2.03
CA LYS A 79 -17.37 -0.38 0.57
C LYS A 79 -18.67 -0.99 0.07
N ALA A 80 -19.12 -2.10 0.64
CA ALA A 80 -20.38 -2.74 0.26
C ALA A 80 -21.57 -1.81 0.52
N GLN A 81 -21.57 -1.13 1.68
CA GLN A 81 -22.57 -0.12 2.02
C GLN A 81 -22.51 1.09 1.06
N ASN A 82 -21.30 1.61 0.80
CA ASN A 82 -21.09 2.74 -0.11
C ASN A 82 -21.59 2.42 -1.53
N PHE A 83 -21.21 1.25 -2.06
CA PHE A 83 -21.63 0.78 -3.37
C PHE A 83 -23.15 0.60 -3.48
N LEU A 84 -23.77 -0.03 -2.47
CA LEU A 84 -25.21 -0.24 -2.43
C LEU A 84 -26.00 1.07 -2.35
N PHE A 85 -25.59 1.99 -1.47
CA PHE A 85 -26.28 3.27 -1.27
C PHE A 85 -26.01 4.31 -2.35
N ARG A 86 -24.97 4.11 -3.16
CA ARG A 86 -24.76 4.83 -4.42
C ARG A 86 -25.30 4.06 -5.63
N GLN A 87 -26.21 3.11 -5.41
CA GLN A 87 -26.92 2.35 -6.46
C GLN A 87 -25.97 1.72 -7.50
N GLY A 88 -24.83 1.23 -7.03
CA GLY A 88 -23.81 0.59 -7.87
C GLY A 88 -22.95 1.55 -8.70
N LYS A 89 -22.98 2.85 -8.39
CA LYS A 89 -22.18 3.88 -9.07
C LYS A 89 -20.88 4.23 -8.34
N ALA A 90 -20.66 3.69 -7.15
CA ALA A 90 -19.35 3.75 -6.50
C ALA A 90 -18.40 2.70 -7.07
N ASN A 91 -17.09 2.89 -6.87
CA ASN A 91 -16.13 1.80 -7.06
C ASN A 91 -16.34 0.71 -6.00
N PHE A 92 -16.21 -0.55 -6.41
CA PHE A 92 -16.21 -1.71 -5.50
C PHE A 92 -15.16 -2.70 -6.00
N SER A 93 -13.95 -2.57 -5.48
CA SER A 93 -12.72 -3.31 -5.79
C SER A 93 -12.07 -3.84 -4.50
N GLN A 94 -10.97 -4.58 -4.62
CA GLN A 94 -10.11 -4.93 -3.47
C GLN A 94 -9.28 -3.75 -2.94
N GLY A 95 -8.91 -2.81 -3.82
CA GLY A 95 -8.06 -1.66 -3.53
C GLY A 95 -8.73 -0.62 -2.64
N SER A 96 -7.94 0.28 -2.06
CA SER A 96 -8.35 1.35 -1.14
C SER A 96 -7.10 2.21 -0.90
N LEU A 97 -7.18 3.17 0.02
CA LEU A 97 -6.07 4.09 0.30
C LEU A 97 -5.65 4.04 1.77
N SER A 98 -4.50 4.65 2.08
CA SER A 98 -3.94 4.64 3.44
C SER A 98 -4.89 5.20 4.50
N HIS A 99 -5.63 6.25 4.17
CA HIS A 99 -6.63 6.82 5.06
C HIS A 99 -7.78 5.85 5.40
N ASP A 100 -8.00 4.81 4.60
CA ASP A 100 -8.99 3.77 4.90
C ASP A 100 -8.52 2.81 5.99
N VAL A 101 -7.21 2.61 6.17
CA VAL A 101 -6.69 1.89 7.35
C VAL A 101 -6.90 2.72 8.62
N ILE A 102 -6.64 4.02 8.56
CA ILE A 102 -6.91 4.95 9.68
C ILE A 102 -8.41 5.00 9.99
N ARG A 103 -9.26 5.01 8.96
CA ARG A 103 -10.72 4.89 9.10
C ARG A 103 -11.11 3.57 9.75
N SER A 104 -10.55 2.46 9.32
CA SER A 104 -10.80 1.13 9.88
C SER A 104 -10.40 1.05 11.35
N TYR A 105 -9.22 1.58 11.70
CA TYR A 105 -8.76 1.72 13.08
C TYR A 105 -9.80 2.45 13.95
N LYS A 106 -10.37 3.56 13.46
CA LYS A 106 -11.44 4.29 14.17
C LYS A 106 -12.75 3.50 14.29
N MET A 107 -13.09 2.68 13.29
CA MET A 107 -14.35 1.93 13.27
C MET A 107 -14.32 0.67 14.12
N VAL A 108 -13.22 -0.09 14.08
CA VAL A 108 -13.13 -1.44 14.65
C VAL A 108 -11.89 -1.68 15.50
N GLY A 109 -10.94 -0.74 15.54
CA GLY A 109 -9.64 -0.93 16.17
C GLY A 109 -8.73 -1.85 15.34
N VAL A 110 -7.82 -2.52 16.01
CA VAL A 110 -6.88 -3.47 15.44
C VAL A 110 -6.73 -4.70 16.32
N VAL A 111 -6.19 -5.78 15.76
CA VAL A 111 -5.86 -7.02 16.45
C VAL A 111 -4.50 -7.52 15.98
N PRO A 112 -3.77 -8.32 16.76
CA PRO A 112 -2.55 -8.94 16.28
C PRO A 112 -2.87 -10.00 15.21
N GLU A 113 -1.94 -10.22 14.29
CA GLU A 113 -2.06 -11.20 13.20
C GLU A 113 -2.39 -12.60 13.72
N THR A 114 -1.84 -12.98 14.89
CA THR A 114 -2.13 -14.26 15.55
C THR A 114 -3.58 -14.43 15.99
N ALA A 115 -4.31 -13.33 16.20
CA ALA A 115 -5.73 -13.37 16.58
C ALA A 115 -6.66 -13.49 15.37
N TYR A 116 -6.26 -12.89 14.24
CA TYR A 116 -7.05 -12.94 13.02
C TYR A 116 -6.16 -12.88 11.78
N PRO A 117 -5.69 -14.01 11.26
CA PRO A 117 -4.85 -14.02 10.06
C PRO A 117 -5.65 -13.83 8.77
N GLY A 118 -6.99 -13.74 8.84
CA GLY A 118 -7.82 -13.51 7.65
C GLY A 118 -7.93 -14.67 6.67
N PHE A 119 -7.78 -15.91 7.14
CA PHE A 119 -7.97 -17.10 6.31
C PHE A 119 -9.36 -17.71 6.48
N GLY A 120 -10.06 -17.91 5.36
CA GLY A 120 -11.22 -18.78 5.32
C GLY A 120 -10.85 -20.26 5.58
N GLU A 121 -11.86 -21.08 5.83
CA GLU A 121 -11.66 -22.51 6.18
C GLU A 121 -10.76 -23.24 5.15
N GLY A 122 -9.74 -23.94 5.65
CA GLY A 122 -8.81 -24.73 4.85
C GLY A 122 -7.81 -23.94 4.01
N ARG A 123 -7.72 -22.61 4.17
CA ARG A 123 -6.73 -21.77 3.48
C ARG A 123 -5.58 -21.36 4.39
N THR A 124 -4.43 -21.15 3.76
CA THR A 124 -3.18 -20.71 4.41
C THR A 124 -2.50 -19.61 3.60
N SER A 125 -3.25 -18.97 2.70
CA SER A 125 -2.77 -18.05 1.67
C SER A 125 -3.92 -17.13 1.25
N HIS A 126 -3.61 -15.89 0.91
CA HIS A 126 -4.55 -14.87 0.49
C HIS A 126 -4.80 -14.91 -1.02
N ASN A 127 -6.08 -15.06 -1.38
CA ASN A 127 -6.57 -14.87 -2.73
C ASN A 127 -8.00 -14.34 -2.69
N HIS A 128 -8.16 -13.06 -3.01
CA HIS A 128 -9.44 -12.36 -2.86
C HIS A 128 -10.27 -12.32 -4.14
N GLY A 129 -9.80 -12.91 -5.25
CA GLY A 129 -10.53 -12.89 -6.52
C GLY A 129 -11.90 -13.57 -6.46
N ALA A 130 -12.04 -14.65 -5.68
CA ALA A 130 -13.34 -15.29 -5.44
C ALA A 130 -14.23 -14.46 -4.51
N LEU A 131 -13.65 -13.90 -3.44
CA LEU A 131 -14.34 -13.05 -2.48
C LEU A 131 -14.94 -11.82 -3.15
N GLU A 132 -14.13 -11.04 -3.87
CA GLU A 132 -14.58 -9.82 -4.54
C GLU A 132 -15.72 -10.11 -5.51
N ARG A 133 -15.60 -11.18 -6.32
CA ARG A 133 -16.64 -11.58 -7.28
C ARG A 133 -17.94 -11.95 -6.59
N GLU A 134 -17.89 -12.71 -5.49
CA GLU A 134 -19.06 -13.13 -4.73
C GLU A 134 -19.78 -11.92 -4.11
N LEU A 135 -19.03 -11.03 -3.44
CA LEU A 135 -19.56 -9.77 -2.89
C LEU A 135 -20.17 -8.89 -3.99
N ARG A 136 -19.45 -8.66 -5.09
CA ARG A 136 -19.91 -7.80 -6.19
C ARG A 136 -21.19 -8.35 -6.82
N ASN A 137 -21.28 -9.66 -7.04
CA ASN A 137 -22.47 -10.29 -7.60
C ASN A 137 -23.67 -10.19 -6.64
N TYR A 138 -23.44 -10.44 -5.34
CA TYR A 138 -24.46 -10.29 -4.31
C TYR A 138 -25.03 -8.87 -4.29
N LEU A 139 -24.14 -7.86 -4.21
CA LEU A 139 -24.54 -6.45 -4.16
C LEU A 139 -25.25 -5.97 -5.44
N LYS A 140 -24.79 -6.37 -6.62
CA LYS A 140 -25.49 -6.09 -7.89
C LYS A 140 -26.90 -6.69 -7.90
N GLY A 141 -27.05 -7.91 -7.37
CA GLY A 141 -28.35 -8.55 -7.21
C GLY A 141 -29.28 -7.79 -6.27
N LEU A 142 -28.76 -7.12 -5.25
CA LEU A 142 -29.56 -6.24 -4.37
C LEU A 142 -29.99 -4.97 -5.09
N ILE A 143 -29.08 -4.33 -5.83
CA ILE A 143 -29.36 -3.08 -6.56
C ILE A 143 -30.45 -3.29 -7.63
N SER A 144 -30.55 -4.49 -8.22
CA SER A 144 -31.62 -4.81 -9.18
C SER A 144 -33.00 -5.02 -8.55
N LYS A 145 -33.12 -5.06 -7.22
CA LYS A 145 -34.40 -5.25 -6.53
C LYS A 145 -35.08 -3.92 -6.26
N ARG A 146 -36.42 -3.95 -6.16
CA ARG A 146 -37.23 -2.79 -5.74
C ARG A 146 -36.99 -2.43 -4.27
N THR A 147 -36.72 -3.43 -3.43
CA THR A 147 -36.48 -3.28 -2.00
C THR A 147 -35.25 -4.07 -1.60
N VAL A 148 -34.35 -3.44 -0.87
CA VAL A 148 -33.18 -4.09 -0.27
C VAL A 148 -33.62 -4.86 0.98
N PRO A 149 -33.36 -6.17 1.10
CA PRO A 149 -33.66 -6.95 2.29
C PRO A 149 -32.93 -6.40 3.53
N GLU A 150 -33.54 -6.45 4.71
CA GLU A 150 -32.95 -5.91 5.95
C GLU A 150 -31.67 -6.66 6.38
N ASP A 151 -31.62 -7.96 6.11
CA ASP A 151 -30.54 -8.90 6.44
C ASP A 151 -29.34 -8.83 5.48
N TRP A 152 -29.27 -7.82 4.60
CA TRP A 152 -28.22 -7.76 3.58
C TRP A 152 -26.81 -7.69 4.18
N ARG A 153 -26.66 -7.05 5.34
CA ARG A 153 -25.38 -6.96 6.06
C ARG A 153 -24.94 -8.31 6.61
N ASP A 154 -25.89 -9.10 7.13
CA ASP A 154 -25.60 -10.43 7.64
C ASP A 154 -25.13 -11.36 6.50
N ASN A 155 -25.74 -11.24 5.33
CA ASN A 155 -25.31 -11.96 4.13
C ASN A 155 -23.92 -11.53 3.64
N VAL A 156 -23.60 -10.23 3.64
CA VAL A 156 -22.22 -9.76 3.35
C VAL A 156 -21.23 -10.31 4.37
N ASN A 157 -21.58 -10.30 5.66
CA ASN A 157 -20.76 -10.88 6.71
C ASN A 157 -20.56 -12.39 6.53
N ALA A 158 -21.58 -13.13 6.12
CA ALA A 158 -21.46 -14.57 5.85
C ALA A 158 -20.49 -14.85 4.69
N ILE A 159 -20.51 -14.02 3.63
CA ILE A 159 -19.54 -14.11 2.53
C ILE A 159 -18.13 -13.80 3.05
N LEU A 160 -17.97 -12.74 3.86
CA LEU A 160 -16.67 -12.39 4.44
C LEU A 160 -16.15 -13.50 5.37
N ASP A 161 -17.00 -14.08 6.23
CA ASP A 161 -16.63 -15.17 7.15
C ASP A 161 -16.17 -16.42 6.40
N LYS A 162 -16.89 -16.78 5.33
CA LYS A 162 -16.49 -17.87 4.43
C LYS A 162 -15.11 -17.64 3.84
N HIS A 163 -14.77 -16.37 3.54
CA HIS A 163 -13.56 -16.03 2.80
C HIS A 163 -12.34 -15.67 3.62
N LEU A 164 -12.55 -15.04 4.77
CA LEU A 164 -11.52 -14.44 5.62
C LEU A 164 -11.56 -15.01 7.06
N GLY A 165 -12.48 -15.93 7.34
CA GLY A 165 -12.68 -16.45 8.69
C GLY A 165 -13.57 -15.53 9.53
N LYS A 166 -14.03 -16.05 10.67
CA LYS A 166 -14.86 -15.29 11.60
C LYS A 166 -14.00 -14.36 12.45
N LEU A 167 -14.53 -13.17 12.72
CA LEU A 167 -13.88 -12.25 13.65
C LEU A 167 -13.89 -12.84 15.07
N PRO A 168 -12.77 -12.75 15.81
CA PRO A 168 -12.74 -13.15 17.21
C PRO A 168 -13.48 -12.11 18.07
N GLU A 169 -14.36 -12.56 18.96
CA GLU A 169 -14.94 -11.69 20.01
C GLU A 169 -13.87 -11.32 21.06
N THR A 170 -13.03 -12.30 21.41
CA THR A 170 -11.89 -12.13 22.30
C THR A 170 -10.72 -12.97 21.81
N PHE A 171 -9.51 -12.56 22.15
CA PHE A 171 -8.28 -13.31 21.86
C PHE A 171 -7.27 -13.16 23.01
N ASP A 172 -6.38 -14.14 23.14
CA ASP A 172 -5.28 -14.09 24.10
C ASP A 172 -4.01 -13.58 23.41
N TYR A 173 -3.36 -12.58 24.00
CA TYR A 173 -2.11 -12.01 23.52
C TYR A 173 -1.18 -11.76 24.72
N GLU A 174 0.05 -12.26 24.66
CA GLU A 174 1.05 -12.17 25.74
C GLU A 174 0.52 -12.54 27.14
N GLY A 175 -0.29 -13.61 27.21
CA GLY A 175 -0.83 -14.13 28.46
C GLY A 175 -1.99 -13.31 29.05
N LYS A 176 -2.54 -12.33 28.32
CA LYS A 176 -3.75 -11.57 28.71
C LYS A 176 -4.83 -11.72 27.65
N ARG A 177 -6.09 -11.69 28.10
CA ARG A 177 -7.26 -11.71 27.22
C ARG A 177 -7.68 -10.30 26.84
N TYR A 178 -7.95 -10.09 25.55
CA TYR A 178 -8.37 -8.81 24.99
C TYR A 178 -9.62 -8.94 24.12
N THR A 179 -10.31 -7.82 23.94
CA THR A 179 -11.14 -7.54 22.76
C THR A 179 -10.33 -6.67 21.80
N ALA A 180 -10.78 -6.48 20.57
CA ALA A 180 -10.12 -5.53 19.65
C ALA A 180 -10.02 -4.13 20.25
N GLU A 181 -11.08 -3.65 20.90
CA GLU A 181 -11.11 -2.35 21.58
C GLU A 181 -10.05 -2.24 22.68
N THR A 182 -10.00 -3.19 23.62
CA THR A 182 -9.05 -3.11 24.74
C THR A 182 -7.61 -3.31 24.30
N PHE A 183 -7.37 -4.11 23.27
CA PHE A 183 -6.04 -4.24 22.65
C PHE A 183 -5.61 -2.92 21.98
N THR A 184 -6.48 -2.31 21.19
CA THR A 184 -6.23 -1.04 20.49
C THR A 184 -5.82 0.06 21.47
N GLN A 185 -6.49 0.15 22.62
CA GLN A 185 -6.16 1.12 23.68
C GLN A 185 -4.73 0.97 24.23
N THR A 186 -4.14 -0.23 24.19
CA THR A 186 -2.76 -0.44 24.68
C THR A 186 -1.69 0.16 23.77
N LEU A 187 -2.03 0.35 22.48
CA LEU A 187 -1.12 0.84 21.45
C LEU A 187 -0.80 2.32 21.65
N GLY A 188 -1.79 3.11 22.08
CA GLY A 188 -1.64 4.54 22.32
C GLY A 188 -1.48 5.38 21.06
N LEU A 189 -1.72 4.81 19.87
CA LEU A 189 -1.79 5.56 18.61
C LEU A 189 -3.05 6.43 18.63
N ASN A 190 -2.92 7.68 18.20
CA ASN A 190 -4.05 8.54 17.94
C ASN A 190 -4.27 8.67 16.43
N PRO A 191 -5.36 8.13 15.88
CA PRO A 191 -5.67 8.23 14.45
C PRO A 191 -5.76 9.66 13.89
N ASP A 192 -5.97 10.68 14.74
CA ASP A 192 -6.02 12.08 14.34
C ASP A 192 -4.65 12.74 14.17
N ASP A 193 -3.57 12.06 14.57
CA ASP A 193 -2.19 12.55 14.41
C ASP A 193 -1.65 12.36 12.97
N TYR A 194 -2.38 11.60 12.14
CA TYR A 194 -1.98 11.25 10.77
C TYR A 194 -2.71 12.10 9.74
N VAL A 195 -1.97 12.60 8.75
CA VAL A 195 -2.50 13.41 7.65
C VAL A 195 -2.09 12.82 6.31
N THR A 196 -2.92 13.03 5.29
CA THR A 196 -2.62 12.64 3.91
C THR A 196 -2.31 13.90 3.11
N LEU A 197 -1.17 13.90 2.41
CA LEU A 197 -0.70 15.01 1.59
C LEU A 197 -0.77 14.64 0.11
N THR A 198 -0.99 15.63 -0.76
CA THR A 198 -0.88 15.49 -2.21
C THR A 198 -0.39 16.80 -2.83
N SER A 199 -0.14 16.80 -4.14
CA SER A 199 0.31 17.96 -4.90
C SER A 199 -0.27 17.93 -6.31
N PHE A 200 -1.29 18.76 -6.53
CA PHE A 200 -1.94 18.97 -7.83
C PHE A 200 -2.47 20.40 -7.99
N THR A 201 -2.54 20.91 -9.21
CA THR A 201 -2.92 22.30 -9.51
C THR A 201 -4.38 22.48 -9.91
N HIS A 202 -5.16 21.41 -10.12
CA HIS A 202 -6.59 21.52 -10.41
C HIS A 202 -7.44 21.90 -9.18
N HIS A 203 -6.82 21.90 -7.99
CA HIS A 203 -7.36 22.49 -6.77
C HIS A 203 -6.36 23.49 -6.17
N PRO A 204 -6.82 24.48 -5.38
CA PRO A 204 -5.92 25.42 -4.71
C PRO A 204 -4.94 24.72 -3.77
N PHE A 205 -3.68 25.13 -3.78
CA PHE A 205 -2.73 24.77 -2.72
C PHE A 205 -3.18 25.31 -1.36
N TYR A 206 -2.70 24.66 -0.29
CA TYR A 206 -3.02 24.93 1.11
C TYR A 206 -4.51 24.79 1.45
N SER A 207 -5.20 23.96 0.67
CA SER A 207 -6.60 23.58 0.90
C SER A 207 -6.73 22.07 1.02
N LYS A 208 -7.92 21.59 1.37
CA LYS A 208 -8.26 20.17 1.36
C LYS A 208 -9.19 19.87 0.22
N PHE A 209 -8.96 18.77 -0.47
CA PHE A 209 -9.89 18.25 -1.48
C PHE A 209 -9.93 16.73 -1.46
N ILE A 210 -10.95 16.17 -2.13
CA ILE A 210 -11.07 14.73 -2.35
C ILE A 210 -10.32 14.44 -3.64
N LEU A 211 -9.18 13.74 -3.56
CA LEU A 211 -8.46 13.32 -4.75
C LEU A 211 -9.33 12.35 -5.57
N GLU A 212 -9.57 12.69 -6.83
CA GLU A 212 -10.56 12.05 -7.70
C GLU A 212 -10.09 10.73 -8.33
N ILE A 213 -9.65 9.80 -7.49
CA ILE A 213 -9.18 8.46 -7.89
C ILE A 213 -10.21 7.37 -7.50
N PRO A 214 -10.32 6.28 -8.28
CA PRO A 214 -11.35 5.26 -8.04
C PRO A 214 -11.32 4.63 -6.65
N ASP A 215 -10.14 4.43 -6.08
CA ASP A 215 -9.99 3.77 -4.77
C ASP A 215 -10.22 4.72 -3.58
N ASN A 216 -10.37 6.04 -3.82
CA ASN A 216 -10.86 7.01 -2.82
C ASN A 216 -12.39 6.91 -2.62
N TYR A 217 -12.88 5.70 -2.33
CA TYR A 217 -14.29 5.39 -2.17
C TYR A 217 -14.91 6.12 -0.95
N SER A 218 -14.11 6.31 0.09
CA SER A 218 -14.51 6.90 1.37
C SER A 218 -14.54 8.43 1.31
N ASN A 219 -14.02 9.03 0.24
CA ASN A 219 -13.87 10.48 0.06
C ASN A 219 -12.93 11.08 1.11
N GLY A 220 -11.81 10.41 1.37
CA GLY A 220 -10.71 10.91 2.19
C GLY A 220 -10.17 12.23 1.65
N LEU A 221 -9.90 13.16 2.58
CA LEU A 221 -9.39 14.48 2.28
C LEU A 221 -7.87 14.46 2.26
N TYR A 222 -7.30 15.03 1.21
CA TYR A 222 -5.87 15.30 1.08
C TYR A 222 -5.61 16.77 1.31
N TYR A 223 -4.57 17.10 2.07
CA TYR A 223 -4.02 18.46 2.07
C TYR A 223 -3.20 18.65 0.80
N ASN A 224 -3.53 19.68 0.03
CA ASN A 224 -2.83 20.00 -1.20
C ASN A 224 -1.67 20.96 -0.92
N ILE A 225 -0.45 20.57 -1.25
CA ILE A 225 0.77 21.38 -1.09
C ILE A 225 1.54 21.41 -2.40
N THR A 226 2.54 22.28 -2.52
CA THR A 226 3.38 22.31 -3.74
C THR A 226 4.22 21.04 -3.85
N LEU A 227 4.65 20.69 -5.07
CA LEU A 227 5.49 19.52 -5.30
C LEU A 227 6.81 19.57 -4.48
N ASP A 228 7.46 20.73 -4.46
CA ASP A 228 8.69 20.95 -3.67
C ASP A 228 8.46 20.73 -2.17
N GLU A 229 7.33 21.21 -1.64
CA GLU A 229 6.96 21.00 -0.23
C GLU A 229 6.67 19.54 0.07
N LEU A 230 6.05 18.79 -0.86
CA LEU A 230 5.76 17.36 -0.68
C LEU A 230 7.06 16.56 -0.55
N VAL A 231 8.05 16.83 -1.40
CA VAL A 231 9.39 16.24 -1.31
C VAL A 231 10.08 16.67 -0.02
N THR A 232 10.08 17.97 0.29
CA THR A 232 10.73 18.52 1.50
C THR A 232 10.16 17.92 2.79
N VAL A 233 8.84 17.77 2.89
CA VAL A 233 8.19 17.17 4.06
C VAL A 233 8.54 15.69 4.19
N THR A 234 8.66 14.97 3.08
CA THR A 234 9.10 13.57 3.08
C THR A 234 10.51 13.45 3.62
N ASP A 235 11.46 14.24 3.10
CA ASP A 235 12.84 14.27 3.60
C ASP A 235 12.91 14.65 5.08
N TYR A 236 12.12 15.64 5.50
CA TYR A 236 12.05 16.05 6.90
C TYR A 236 11.54 14.92 7.80
N ALA A 237 10.46 14.23 7.40
CA ALA A 237 9.90 13.11 8.16
C ALA A 237 10.94 12.01 8.38
N ILE A 238 11.63 11.59 7.31
CA ILE A 238 12.68 10.57 7.39
C ILE A 238 13.83 11.00 8.30
N ASN A 239 14.29 12.26 8.18
CA ASN A 239 15.40 12.75 9.00
C ASN A 239 15.05 12.81 10.50
N GLU A 240 13.81 13.17 10.83
CA GLU A 240 13.28 13.25 12.20
C GLU A 240 12.84 11.90 12.78
N GLY A 241 13.08 10.79 12.07
CA GLY A 241 12.83 9.43 12.59
C GLY A 241 11.42 8.89 12.35
N HIS A 242 10.63 9.55 11.50
CA HIS A 242 9.35 9.03 11.00
C HIS A 242 9.54 8.26 9.70
N THR A 243 8.54 7.47 9.32
CA THR A 243 8.42 6.83 8.01
C THR A 243 7.19 7.40 7.29
N VAL A 244 6.98 7.05 6.01
CA VAL A 244 5.82 7.53 5.24
C VAL A 244 5.18 6.41 4.43
N VAL A 245 3.84 6.38 4.38
CA VAL A 245 3.13 5.57 3.38
C VAL A 245 3.14 6.33 2.06
N TRP A 246 3.66 5.69 1.02
CA TRP A 246 3.81 6.28 -0.30
C TRP A 246 2.86 5.62 -1.29
N ASP A 247 2.00 6.43 -1.87
CA ASP A 247 1.07 6.08 -2.95
C ASP A 247 1.72 6.46 -4.29
N ALA A 248 1.84 5.48 -5.19
CA ALA A 248 2.61 5.56 -6.42
C ALA A 248 1.90 4.88 -7.59
N ASP A 249 2.24 5.32 -8.81
CA ASP A 249 2.05 4.52 -10.03
C ASP A 249 3.30 3.64 -10.24
N VAL A 250 3.13 2.33 -10.21
CA VAL A 250 4.18 1.33 -10.42
C VAL A 250 4.01 0.57 -11.74
N SER A 251 3.01 0.92 -12.53
CA SER A 251 2.81 0.40 -13.89
C SER A 251 3.76 1.02 -14.91
N GLU A 252 4.53 2.02 -14.48
CA GLU A 252 5.56 2.68 -15.27
C GLU A 252 6.64 1.72 -15.75
N LYS A 253 7.03 1.91 -17.01
CA LYS A 253 8.08 1.10 -17.66
C LYS A 253 9.35 1.07 -16.81
N PHE A 254 9.68 2.18 -16.16
CA PHE A 254 10.92 2.36 -15.40
C PHE A 254 10.82 1.98 -13.92
N PHE A 255 9.68 1.40 -13.51
CA PHE A 255 9.55 0.71 -12.23
C PHE A 255 9.91 -0.78 -12.40
N SER A 256 11.11 -1.18 -11.98
CA SER A 256 11.59 -2.55 -12.14
C SER A 256 11.50 -3.34 -10.84
N HIS A 257 10.40 -4.08 -10.68
CA HIS A 257 10.24 -5.03 -9.57
C HIS A 257 11.32 -6.12 -9.52
N LYS A 258 11.91 -6.47 -10.68
CA LYS A 258 12.92 -7.53 -10.78
C LYS A 258 14.22 -7.16 -10.06
N ILE A 259 14.62 -5.89 -10.13
CA ILE A 259 15.85 -5.39 -9.48
C ILE A 259 15.58 -4.44 -8.32
N GLY A 260 14.31 -4.11 -8.05
CA GLY A 260 13.89 -3.27 -6.93
C GLY A 260 14.26 -1.79 -7.10
N VAL A 261 14.15 -1.25 -8.31
CA VAL A 261 14.53 0.13 -8.62
C VAL A 261 13.42 0.81 -9.43
N ALA A 262 13.11 2.06 -9.07
CA ALA A 262 12.28 2.98 -9.85
C ALA A 262 13.12 4.22 -10.18
N VAL A 263 13.12 4.63 -11.45
CA VAL A 263 13.86 5.81 -11.94
C VAL A 263 13.00 6.56 -12.98
N ALA A 264 13.20 7.86 -13.10
CA ALA A 264 12.55 8.69 -14.14
C ALA A 264 13.61 9.17 -15.15
N PRO A 265 14.02 8.38 -16.15
CA PRO A 265 15.12 8.76 -17.04
C PRO A 265 14.80 9.96 -17.94
N ALA A 266 15.75 10.86 -18.13
CA ALA A 266 15.65 11.99 -19.06
C ALA A 266 15.57 11.53 -20.55
N ASP A 267 16.21 10.41 -20.89
CA ASP A 267 16.10 9.75 -22.21
C ASP A 267 15.39 8.40 -22.06
N THR A 268 14.15 8.30 -22.53
CA THR A 268 13.34 7.07 -22.40
C THR A 268 13.82 5.90 -23.29
N SER A 269 14.79 6.13 -24.19
CA SER A 269 15.40 5.11 -25.02
C SER A 269 16.42 4.22 -24.27
N VAL A 270 16.89 4.65 -23.09
CA VAL A 270 17.91 3.98 -22.26
C VAL A 270 17.37 2.78 -21.47
N TRP A 271 16.20 2.24 -21.82
CA TRP A 271 15.58 1.11 -21.13
C TRP A 271 16.53 -0.08 -20.93
N LYS A 272 17.37 -0.37 -21.93
CA LYS A 272 18.37 -1.46 -21.84
C LYS A 272 19.41 -1.20 -20.75
N ASP A 273 19.75 0.04 -20.49
CA ASP A 273 20.75 0.41 -19.48
C ASP A 273 20.20 0.25 -18.05
N ILE A 274 18.89 0.49 -17.88
CA ILE A 274 18.15 0.23 -16.62
C ILE A 274 18.02 -1.28 -16.37
N GLU A 275 17.73 -2.09 -17.39
CA GLU A 275 17.77 -3.56 -17.29
C GLU A 275 19.17 -4.08 -16.92
N MET A 276 20.21 -3.32 -17.28
CA MET A 276 21.61 -3.59 -16.95
C MET A 276 22.04 -2.95 -15.63
N ALA A 277 21.09 -2.40 -14.85
CA ALA A 277 21.28 -1.83 -13.51
C ALA A 277 22.26 -0.65 -13.44
N SER A 278 22.44 0.12 -14.52
CA SER A 278 23.32 1.28 -14.55
C SER A 278 22.55 2.57 -14.19
N PRO A 279 23.13 3.48 -13.38
CA PRO A 279 22.54 4.80 -13.13
C PRO A 279 22.34 5.59 -14.42
N VAL A 280 21.23 6.33 -14.48
CA VAL A 280 20.85 7.17 -15.61
C VAL A 280 20.65 8.60 -15.14
N GLU A 281 20.77 9.55 -16.06
CA GLU A 281 20.33 10.92 -15.79
C GLU A 281 18.80 10.93 -15.69
N GLU A 282 18.28 11.44 -14.58
CA GLU A 282 16.84 11.53 -14.35
C GLU A 282 16.28 12.88 -14.82
N MET A 283 15.03 12.88 -15.25
CA MET A 283 14.34 14.11 -15.64
C MET A 283 14.07 14.98 -14.41
N ASP A 284 14.16 16.30 -14.62
CA ASP A 284 13.69 17.27 -13.65
C ASP A 284 12.16 17.41 -13.78
N VAL A 285 11.43 16.89 -12.80
CA VAL A 285 9.96 16.86 -12.81
C VAL A 285 9.41 18.11 -12.13
N ASP A 286 8.79 18.99 -12.92
CA ASP A 286 8.10 20.16 -12.39
C ASP A 286 6.61 19.90 -12.09
N GLN A 287 5.98 20.88 -11.44
CA GLN A 287 4.56 20.82 -11.07
C GLN A 287 3.63 20.67 -12.28
N ALA A 288 3.97 21.29 -13.42
CA ALA A 288 3.12 21.27 -14.62
C ALA A 288 3.18 19.91 -15.31
N TYR A 289 4.37 19.30 -15.39
CA TYR A 289 4.56 17.94 -15.88
C TYR A 289 3.77 16.95 -15.02
N ARG A 290 3.91 16.99 -13.70
CA ARG A 290 3.15 16.13 -12.77
C ARG A 290 1.64 16.24 -12.97
N GLN A 291 1.12 17.46 -13.13
CA GLN A 291 -0.32 17.67 -13.38
C GLN A 291 -0.74 17.05 -14.72
N GLN A 292 0.05 17.26 -15.78
CA GLN A 292 -0.25 16.75 -17.11
C GLN A 292 -0.30 15.22 -17.14
N GLU A 293 0.61 14.55 -16.44
CA GLU A 293 0.63 13.08 -16.38
C GLU A 293 -0.61 12.52 -15.67
N PHE A 294 -1.10 13.19 -14.63
CA PHE A 294 -2.36 12.82 -13.97
C PHE A 294 -3.59 13.04 -14.88
N GLU A 295 -3.68 14.21 -15.53
CA GLU A 295 -4.82 14.56 -16.39
C GLU A 295 -4.93 13.69 -17.65
N ASN A 296 -3.80 13.15 -18.12
CA ASN A 296 -3.77 12.24 -19.28
C ASN A 296 -3.85 10.76 -18.90
N PHE A 297 -4.02 10.44 -17.62
CA PHE A 297 -4.06 9.07 -17.09
C PHE A 297 -2.77 8.27 -17.29
N ASN A 298 -1.62 8.95 -17.43
CA ASN A 298 -0.32 8.28 -17.42
C ASN A 298 0.10 7.95 -15.99
N THR A 299 -0.11 8.87 -15.05
CA THR A 299 0.05 8.61 -13.62
C THR A 299 -1.31 8.43 -12.97
N THR A 300 -1.54 7.23 -12.47
CA THR A 300 -2.73 6.83 -11.73
C THR A 300 -2.37 6.38 -10.31
N ASP A 301 -3.37 5.95 -9.54
CA ASP A 301 -3.17 5.31 -8.23
C ASP A 301 -3.28 3.80 -8.45
N ASP A 302 -2.17 3.07 -8.35
CA ASP A 302 -2.13 1.63 -8.57
C ASP A 302 -1.41 0.84 -7.45
N HIS A 303 -0.59 1.48 -6.61
CA HIS A 303 0.11 0.78 -5.53
C HIS A 303 0.55 1.66 -4.35
N LEU A 304 0.32 1.16 -3.13
CA LEU A 304 0.83 1.78 -1.90
C LEU A 304 1.98 0.97 -1.30
N MET A 305 3.03 1.67 -0.91
CA MET A 305 4.25 1.16 -0.30
C MET A 305 4.60 1.96 0.95
N HIS A 306 5.69 1.59 1.62
CA HIS A 306 6.16 2.21 2.85
C HIS A 306 7.63 2.57 2.69
N ILE A 307 7.96 3.84 2.90
CA ILE A 307 9.31 4.42 2.87
C ILE A 307 9.75 4.72 4.30
#